data_AF-A0A7Y5S8V2-F1
#
_entry.id   AF-A0A7Y5S8V2-F1
#
_cell.length_a   1.000
_cell.length_b   1.000
_cell.length_c   1.000
_cell.angle_alpha   90.00
_cell.angle_beta   90.00
_cell.angle_gamma   90.00
#
_symmetry.space_group_name_H-M   'P 1'
#
loop_
_entity.id
_entity.type
_entity.pdbx_description
1 polymer ?
#
loop_
_entity_poly.entity_id
_entity_poly.type
_entity_poly.pdbx_seq_one_letter_code
_entity_poly.pdbx_strand_id
1 'polypeptide(L)'
;MWKLAAIVLAGLGLRLAESRVEAAPPDDIKAWLSKQIEEASGNFGGRAFKIQYRVESQEKLDTGELARLREKLKNLPEHPERARLRHLEQLEKYGPEVRKQTVWFRDGEMRVNREAGNDPSSKYFDFVSLKDSGWKMTPDQMFVLGGPAEQPAGHQLEIPSKAVMNEVRDLLAPGLRYLGKLDGVELVEQQDGTWIATRSETTERGAWRYEVRLGWESPSGPGRLLEGKVIDQANGDVVQRVVARDFVSVNGFASTVASPLLMEYKVVPARVSSLESIEPIDAAEFRRVTAMPAFDGEDAIRGKVTFAQLTDLSSKEPSFVIRDKNGDVRNLDFADTREGHDRGMLRTLGWGTAGALVVLLVLLRVRRAS
;
A
#
# COMPACT_ATOMS: atom_id res chain seq x y z
N MET A 1 -45.56 17.26 36.15
CA MET A 1 -45.76 15.80 36.00
C MET A 1 -44.68 15.29 35.06
N TRP A 2 -43.58 14.63 35.40
CA TRP A 2 -43.02 13.93 36.56
C TRP A 2 -41.50 14.22 36.57
N LYS A 3 -40.92 14.71 37.68
CA LYS A 3 -39.90 14.04 38.54
C LYS A 3 -38.64 13.53 37.79
N LEU A 4 -37.49 14.20 37.96
CA LEU A 4 -36.44 13.96 38.99
C LEU A 4 -35.55 12.73 38.70
N ALA A 5 -34.33 12.99 38.23
CA ALA A 5 -33.12 12.22 38.56
C ALA A 5 -31.87 13.07 38.23
N ALA A 6 -31.65 14.11 39.03
CA ALA A 6 -30.33 14.71 39.18
C ALA A 6 -29.56 13.83 40.17
N ILE A 7 -28.61 13.03 39.68
CA ILE A 7 -27.68 12.32 40.55
C ILE A 7 -26.52 13.25 40.85
N VAL A 8 -26.48 13.66 42.12
CA VAL A 8 -25.39 14.35 42.80
C VAL A 8 -24.19 13.41 42.84
N LEU A 9 -23.13 13.71 42.10
CA LEU A 9 -21.79 13.13 42.28
C LEU A 9 -20.95 14.10 43.12
N ALA A 10 -21.10 14.00 44.43
CA ALA A 10 -20.19 14.59 45.40
C ALA A 10 -19.71 13.48 46.34
N GLY A 11 -18.39 13.24 46.38
CA GLY A 11 -17.77 12.51 47.48
C GLY A 11 -17.16 11.15 47.16
N LEU A 12 -16.08 11.14 46.37
CA LEU A 12 -14.90 10.32 46.66
C LEU A 12 -13.74 10.89 45.84
N GLY A 13 -12.98 11.77 46.48
CA GLY A 13 -11.66 12.18 46.02
C GLY A 13 -10.69 11.00 46.14
N LEU A 14 -10.87 9.98 45.30
CA LEU A 14 -9.72 9.21 44.83
C LEU A 14 -8.91 10.18 43.98
N ARG A 15 -7.93 10.83 44.62
CA ARG A 15 -6.68 11.07 43.90
C ARG A 15 -6.24 9.69 43.45
N LEU A 16 -6.52 9.34 42.19
CA LEU A 16 -5.66 8.42 41.47
C LEU A 16 -4.29 9.03 41.65
N ALA A 17 -3.53 8.52 42.62
CA ALA A 17 -2.10 8.66 42.57
C ALA A 17 -1.78 8.10 41.19
N GLU A 18 -1.49 8.99 40.23
CA GLU A 18 -0.86 8.62 38.99
C GLU A 18 0.37 7.87 39.45
N SER A 19 0.27 6.54 39.49
CA SER A 19 1.38 5.68 39.80
C SER A 19 2.34 5.98 38.68
N ARG A 20 3.33 6.84 38.96
CA ARG A 20 4.44 7.09 38.07
C ARG A 20 5.03 5.72 37.83
N VAL A 21 4.74 5.17 36.67
CA VAL A 21 5.42 3.98 36.18
C VAL A 21 6.88 4.40 36.12
N GLU A 22 7.72 3.79 36.95
CA GLU A 22 9.14 4.07 36.97
C GLU A 22 9.67 3.91 35.54
N ALA A 23 10.32 4.94 35.01
CA ALA A 23 10.75 4.91 33.62
C ALA A 23 11.77 3.79 33.43
N ALA A 24 11.63 3.03 32.34
CA ALA A 24 12.62 2.02 31.99
C ALA A 24 14.01 2.69 31.80
N PRO A 25 15.11 2.01 32.17
CA PRO A 25 16.45 2.56 31.96
C PRO A 25 16.69 2.96 30.50
N PRO A 26 17.40 4.08 30.23
CA PRO A 26 17.62 4.57 28.87
C PRO A 26 18.26 3.54 27.93
N ASP A 27 19.13 2.68 28.45
CA ASP A 27 19.82 1.65 27.67
C ASP A 27 18.89 0.51 27.25
N ASP A 28 17.94 0.13 28.11
CA ASP A 28 16.90 -0.85 27.78
C ASP A 28 15.97 -0.31 26.70
N ILE A 29 15.65 0.98 26.76
CA ILE A 29 14.84 1.67 25.75
C ILE A 29 15.56 1.72 24.41
N LYS A 30 16.86 2.05 24.41
CA LYS A 30 17.69 2.02 23.19
C LYS A 30 17.77 0.62 22.59
N ALA A 31 17.99 -0.40 23.40
CA ALA A 31 18.06 -1.78 22.95
C ALA A 31 16.72 -2.24 22.35
N TRP A 32 15.61 -1.94 23.04
CA TRP A 32 14.26 -2.21 22.54
C TRP A 32 13.99 -1.46 21.23
N LEU A 33 14.26 -0.16 21.17
CA LEU A 33 14.02 0.69 20.01
C LEU A 33 14.85 0.21 18.81
N SER A 34 16.11 -0.16 19.03
CA SER A 34 16.99 -0.72 17.99
C SER A 34 16.35 -1.94 17.32
N LYS A 35 15.89 -2.89 18.14
CA LYS A 35 15.22 -4.10 17.67
C LYS A 35 13.95 -3.76 16.90
N GLN A 36 13.15 -2.82 17.39
CA GLN A 36 11.92 -2.42 16.71
C GLN A 36 12.18 -1.68 15.39
N ILE A 37 13.21 -0.82 15.31
CA ILE A 37 13.62 -0.17 14.07
C ILE A 37 14.10 -1.20 13.05
N GLU A 38 14.90 -2.18 13.48
CA GLU A 38 15.34 -3.27 12.61
C GLU A 38 14.14 -4.06 12.05
N GLU A 39 13.19 -4.44 12.91
CA GLU A 39 11.96 -5.12 12.50
C GLU A 39 11.11 -4.25 11.55
N ALA A 40 10.98 -2.94 11.82
CA ALA A 40 10.22 -2.01 11.00
C ALA A 40 10.88 -1.68 9.66
N SER A 41 12.22 -1.73 9.58
CA SER A 41 13.00 -1.41 8.37
C SER A 41 12.77 -2.39 7.21
N GLY A 42 12.03 -3.47 7.47
CA GLY A 42 11.56 -4.37 6.43
C GLY A 42 12.31 -5.69 6.36
N ASN A 43 13.18 -5.97 7.32
CA ASN A 43 13.75 -7.30 7.48
C ASN A 43 12.73 -8.21 8.19
N PHE A 44 11.60 -8.47 7.52
CA PHE A 44 10.70 -9.56 7.89
C PHE A 44 11.29 -10.94 7.51
N GLY A 45 12.61 -11.03 7.24
CA GLY A 45 13.28 -12.26 6.83
C GLY A 45 13.03 -13.37 7.85
N GLY A 46 12.60 -14.54 7.36
CA GLY A 46 12.24 -15.68 8.20
C GLY A 46 10.86 -15.60 8.85
N ARG A 47 10.11 -14.50 8.70
CA ARG A 47 8.71 -14.41 9.13
C ARG A 47 7.78 -14.87 8.02
N ALA A 48 6.74 -15.61 8.43
CA ALA A 48 5.64 -16.01 7.57
C ALA A 48 4.33 -15.73 8.30
N PHE A 49 3.48 -14.88 7.74
CA PHE A 49 2.22 -14.53 8.37
C PHE A 49 1.14 -14.18 7.35
N LYS A 50 -0.10 -14.29 7.80
CA LYS A 50 -1.29 -13.70 7.19
C LYS A 50 -1.77 -12.59 8.10
N ILE A 51 -1.95 -11.39 7.55
CA ILE A 51 -2.53 -10.25 8.27
C ILE A 51 -3.78 -9.77 7.54
N GLN A 52 -4.86 -9.61 8.29
CA GLN A 52 -6.11 -9.01 7.83
C GLN A 52 -6.32 -7.69 8.54
N TYR A 53 -6.61 -6.64 7.76
CA TYR A 53 -6.84 -5.32 8.29
C TYR A 53 -7.79 -4.53 7.40
N ARG A 54 -8.50 -3.60 8.03
CA ARG A 54 -9.40 -2.64 7.38
C ARG A 54 -8.72 -1.29 7.29
N VAL A 55 -8.83 -0.63 6.14
CA VAL A 55 -8.42 0.75 5.93
C VAL A 55 -9.63 1.57 5.56
N GLU A 56 -9.94 2.59 6.34
CA GLU A 56 -11.05 3.50 6.12
C GLU A 56 -10.53 4.90 5.80
N SER A 57 -10.87 5.42 4.62
CA SER A 57 -10.62 6.81 4.26
C SER A 57 -11.37 7.73 5.23
N GLN A 58 -10.74 8.85 5.59
CA GLN A 58 -11.37 9.90 6.40
C GLN A 58 -11.75 11.12 5.54
N GLU A 59 -11.72 10.97 4.21
CA GLU A 59 -12.17 12.00 3.29
C GLU A 59 -13.65 12.32 3.51
N LYS A 60 -13.96 13.62 3.58
CA LYS A 60 -15.33 14.12 3.72
C LYS A 60 -15.84 14.60 2.38
N LEU A 61 -17.12 14.37 2.13
CA LEU A 61 -17.78 14.86 0.92
C LEU A 61 -17.87 16.39 0.93
N ASP A 62 -17.26 17.02 -0.06
CA ASP A 62 -17.53 18.42 -0.39
C ASP A 62 -18.74 18.48 -1.35
N THR A 63 -19.91 18.74 -0.77
CA THR A 63 -21.18 18.83 -1.51
C THR A 63 -21.21 20.01 -2.48
N GLY A 64 -20.48 21.09 -2.19
CA GLY A 64 -20.35 22.24 -3.08
C GLY A 64 -19.48 21.91 -4.29
N GLU A 65 -18.35 21.23 -4.07
CA GLU A 65 -17.49 20.74 -5.17
C GLU A 65 -18.26 19.78 -6.08
N LEU A 66 -18.99 18.82 -5.49
CA LEU A 66 -19.77 17.83 -6.23
C LEU A 66 -20.83 18.50 -7.12
N ALA A 67 -21.64 19.42 -6.57
CA ALA A 67 -22.66 20.13 -7.33
C ALA A 67 -22.05 20.94 -8.49
N ARG A 68 -20.94 21.64 -8.23
CA ARG A 68 -20.21 22.40 -9.24
C ARG A 68 -19.67 21.49 -10.36
N LEU A 69 -19.09 20.35 -10.02
CA LEU A 69 -18.56 19.40 -11.01
C LEU A 69 -19.67 18.75 -11.83
N ARG A 70 -20.80 18.40 -11.22
CA ARG A 70 -21.97 17.87 -11.95
C ARG A 70 -22.45 18.84 -13.03
N GLU A 71 -22.58 20.11 -12.68
CA GLU A 71 -23.02 21.15 -13.63
C GLU A 71 -21.95 21.40 -14.71
N LYS A 72 -20.69 21.63 -14.31
CA LYS A 72 -19.57 21.88 -15.23
C LYS A 72 -19.39 20.75 -16.26
N LEU A 73 -19.55 19.50 -15.84
CA LEU A 73 -19.21 18.33 -16.65
C LEU A 73 -20.40 17.71 -17.37
N LYS A 74 -21.63 18.19 -17.18
CA LYS A 74 -22.88 17.60 -17.71
C LYS A 74 -22.77 17.13 -19.16
N ASN A 75 -22.19 17.96 -20.04
CA ASN A 75 -22.06 17.68 -21.47
C ASN A 75 -20.61 17.40 -21.92
N LEU A 76 -19.71 17.10 -20.99
CA LEU A 76 -18.28 16.85 -21.25
C LEU A 76 -17.88 15.44 -20.78
N PRO A 77 -18.17 14.38 -21.56
CA PRO A 77 -17.91 13.00 -21.15
C PRO A 77 -16.42 12.67 -21.02
N GLU A 78 -15.56 13.29 -21.84
CA GLU A 78 -14.11 13.01 -21.89
C GLU A 78 -13.27 13.97 -21.02
N HIS A 79 -13.91 14.79 -20.16
CA HIS A 79 -13.17 15.79 -19.37
C HIS A 79 -12.36 15.12 -18.25
N PRO A 80 -11.09 15.54 -18.00
CA PRO A 80 -10.22 14.91 -17.00
C PRO A 80 -10.80 14.91 -15.58
N GLU A 81 -11.53 15.95 -15.18
CA GLU A 81 -12.20 16.03 -13.86
C GLU A 81 -13.35 15.03 -13.67
N ARG A 82 -13.77 14.29 -14.71
CA ARG A 82 -14.78 13.23 -14.56
C ARG A 82 -14.35 12.16 -13.57
N ALA A 83 -13.04 11.90 -13.44
CA ALA A 83 -12.53 10.99 -12.42
C ALA A 83 -12.82 11.51 -10.99
N ARG A 84 -12.61 12.80 -10.74
CA ARG A 84 -12.93 13.45 -9.45
C ARG A 84 -14.43 13.46 -9.21
N LEU A 85 -15.25 13.76 -10.22
CA LEU A 85 -16.71 13.68 -10.12
C LEU A 85 -17.15 12.26 -9.71
N ARG A 86 -16.70 11.22 -10.41
CA ARG A 86 -17.04 9.82 -10.08
C ARG A 86 -16.66 9.45 -8.65
N HIS A 87 -15.49 9.89 -8.19
CA HIS A 87 -15.04 9.67 -6.82
C HIS A 87 -15.97 10.34 -5.79
N LEU A 88 -16.33 11.61 -5.99
CA LEU A 88 -17.26 12.31 -5.09
C LEU A 88 -18.68 11.71 -5.12
N GLU A 89 -19.13 11.25 -6.29
CA GLU A 89 -20.41 10.53 -6.41
C GLU A 89 -20.39 9.19 -5.67
N GLN A 90 -19.26 8.48 -5.71
CA GLN A 90 -19.07 7.26 -4.93
C GLN A 90 -19.08 7.56 -3.43
N LEU A 91 -18.41 8.63 -3.01
CA LEU A 91 -18.38 9.10 -1.63
C LEU A 91 -19.77 9.53 -1.13
N GLU A 92 -20.57 10.20 -1.97
CA GLU A 92 -21.96 10.56 -1.69
C GLU A 92 -22.85 9.33 -1.54
N LYS A 93 -22.67 8.33 -2.41
CA LYS A 93 -23.52 7.13 -2.45
C LYS A 93 -23.20 6.10 -1.35
N TYR A 94 -21.92 5.84 -1.11
CA TYR A 94 -21.47 4.73 -0.25
C TYR A 94 -20.74 5.20 1.01
N GLY A 95 -20.51 6.51 1.18
CA GLY A 95 -19.69 7.04 2.24
C GLY A 95 -18.18 6.85 1.98
N PRO A 96 -17.32 7.15 2.97
CA PRO A 96 -15.88 7.06 2.85
C PRO A 96 -15.42 5.68 2.39
N GLU A 97 -14.38 5.64 1.55
CA GLU A 97 -13.84 4.37 1.03
C GLU A 97 -13.39 3.48 2.19
N VAL A 98 -13.97 2.27 2.25
CA VAL A 98 -13.51 1.22 3.16
C VAL A 98 -12.85 0.15 2.31
N ARG A 99 -11.63 -0.25 2.67
CA ARG A 99 -10.92 -1.37 2.06
C ARG A 99 -10.64 -2.44 3.10
N LYS A 100 -10.96 -3.69 2.79
CA LYS A 100 -10.44 -4.85 3.53
C LYS A 100 -9.23 -5.38 2.79
N GLN A 101 -8.14 -5.63 3.50
CA GLN A 101 -6.91 -6.15 2.93
C GLN A 101 -6.48 -7.39 3.69
N THR A 102 -6.20 -8.46 2.95
CA THR A 102 -5.50 -9.62 3.48
C THR A 102 -4.15 -9.74 2.79
N VAL A 103 -3.08 -9.85 3.57
CA VAL A 103 -1.72 -10.03 3.07
C VAL A 103 -1.19 -11.34 3.61
N TRP A 104 -0.82 -12.25 2.71
CA TRP A 104 0.00 -13.40 3.03
C TRP A 104 1.43 -13.04 2.66
N PHE A 105 2.34 -13.12 3.62
CA PHE A 105 3.73 -12.74 3.45
C PHE A 105 4.64 -13.88 3.89
N ARG A 106 5.68 -14.14 3.10
CA ARG A 106 6.75 -15.07 3.45
C ARG A 106 8.04 -14.68 2.74
N ASP A 107 9.12 -14.46 3.50
CA ASP A 107 10.48 -14.32 2.95
C ASP A 107 10.61 -13.27 1.81
N GLY A 108 9.85 -12.17 1.88
CA GLY A 108 9.84 -11.10 0.87
C GLY A 108 8.85 -11.31 -0.27
N GLU A 109 8.25 -12.48 -0.36
CA GLU A 109 7.17 -12.80 -1.29
C GLU A 109 5.82 -12.54 -0.63
N MET A 110 4.81 -12.19 -1.44
CA MET A 110 3.48 -11.92 -0.90
C MET A 110 2.34 -12.20 -1.86
N ARG A 111 1.18 -12.54 -1.30
CA ARG A 111 -0.14 -12.34 -1.91
C ARG A 111 -0.84 -11.20 -1.18
N VAL A 112 -1.44 -10.30 -1.94
CA VAL A 112 -2.34 -9.28 -1.43
C VAL A 112 -3.71 -9.47 -2.05
N ASN A 113 -4.71 -9.48 -1.20
CA ASN A 113 -6.11 -9.49 -1.55
C ASN A 113 -6.73 -8.17 -1.07
N ARG A 114 -7.38 -7.44 -1.96
CA ARG A 114 -8.03 -6.16 -1.65
C ARG A 114 -9.48 -6.18 -2.10
N GLU A 115 -10.35 -5.85 -1.15
CA GLU A 115 -11.79 -5.79 -1.34
C GLU A 115 -12.32 -4.44 -0.87
N ALA A 116 -13.38 -3.94 -1.51
CA ALA A 116 -14.14 -2.83 -0.95
C ALA A 116 -15.01 -3.34 0.21
N GLY A 117 -15.05 -2.58 1.29
CA GLY A 117 -15.85 -2.89 2.47
C GLY A 117 -17.27 -2.31 2.42
N ASN A 118 -17.51 -1.27 1.61
CA ASN A 118 -18.78 -0.52 1.60
C ASN A 118 -19.48 -0.44 0.23
N ASP A 119 -18.82 -0.83 -0.87
CA ASP A 119 -19.44 -0.90 -2.19
C ASP A 119 -19.58 -2.36 -2.64
N PRO A 120 -20.79 -2.93 -2.62
CA PRO A 120 -21.02 -4.33 -3.02
C PRO A 120 -20.81 -4.56 -4.52
N SER A 121 -20.80 -3.50 -5.33
CA SER A 121 -20.48 -3.58 -6.76
C SER A 121 -18.99 -3.44 -7.04
N SER A 122 -18.21 -2.97 -6.06
CA SER A 122 -16.79 -2.79 -6.24
C SER A 122 -16.10 -4.14 -6.31
N LYS A 123 -15.39 -4.30 -7.42
CA LYS A 123 -14.60 -5.47 -7.76
C LYS A 123 -13.41 -5.62 -6.82
N TYR A 124 -12.91 -6.83 -6.66
CA TYR A 124 -11.67 -7.08 -5.94
C TYR A 124 -10.45 -6.80 -6.82
N PHE A 125 -9.30 -6.60 -6.16
CA PHE A 125 -8.00 -6.58 -6.79
C PHE A 125 -7.04 -7.45 -5.98
N ASP A 126 -6.59 -8.55 -6.60
CA ASP A 126 -5.66 -9.49 -6.00
C ASP A 126 -4.33 -9.42 -6.77
N PHE A 127 -3.21 -9.56 -6.07
CA PHE A 127 -1.93 -9.74 -6.73
C PHE A 127 -0.97 -10.61 -5.90
N VAL A 128 -0.05 -11.25 -6.61
CA VAL A 128 1.02 -12.07 -6.05
C VAL A 128 2.34 -11.57 -6.62
N SER A 129 3.28 -11.30 -5.71
CA SER A 129 4.64 -10.90 -6.02
C SER A 129 5.58 -11.95 -5.44
N LEU A 130 6.12 -12.82 -6.29
CA LEU A 130 7.15 -13.79 -5.94
C LEU A 130 8.50 -13.31 -6.47
N LYS A 131 9.57 -14.03 -6.13
CA LYS A 131 10.93 -13.69 -6.58
C LYS A 131 11.07 -13.74 -8.10
N ASP A 132 10.57 -14.83 -8.72
CA ASP A 132 10.79 -15.14 -10.13
C ASP A 132 9.50 -15.07 -10.97
N SER A 133 8.38 -14.71 -10.36
CA SER A 133 7.08 -14.59 -11.05
C SER A 133 6.12 -13.69 -10.28
N GLY A 134 5.00 -13.39 -10.90
CA GLY A 134 3.88 -12.76 -10.22
C GLY A 134 2.61 -12.87 -11.05
N TRP A 135 1.51 -12.46 -10.44
CA TRP A 135 0.25 -12.29 -11.16
C TRP A 135 -0.59 -11.21 -10.51
N LYS A 136 -1.51 -10.61 -11.26
CA LYS A 136 -2.55 -9.75 -10.71
C LYS A 136 -3.89 -10.07 -11.35
N MET A 137 -4.96 -9.93 -10.59
CA MET A 137 -6.28 -10.42 -10.92
C MET A 137 -7.35 -9.42 -10.50
N THR A 138 -8.26 -9.15 -11.42
CA THR A 138 -9.57 -8.53 -11.19
C THR A 138 -10.64 -9.58 -11.56
N PRO A 139 -11.94 -9.30 -11.33
CA PRO A 139 -12.99 -10.22 -11.77
C PRO A 139 -13.01 -10.49 -13.28
N ASP A 140 -12.55 -9.54 -14.11
CA ASP A 140 -12.63 -9.69 -15.56
C ASP A 140 -11.29 -10.08 -16.18
N GLN A 141 -10.18 -9.77 -15.52
CA GLN A 141 -8.85 -9.84 -16.12
C GLN A 141 -7.83 -10.51 -15.20
N MET A 142 -6.96 -11.28 -15.81
CA MET A 142 -5.78 -11.85 -15.16
C MET A 142 -4.53 -11.48 -15.96
N PHE A 143 -3.47 -11.09 -15.24
CA PHE A 143 -2.16 -10.84 -15.80
C PHE A 143 -1.15 -11.77 -15.15
N VAL A 144 -0.44 -12.54 -15.96
CA VAL A 144 0.71 -13.34 -15.55
C VAL A 144 1.97 -12.52 -15.82
N LEU A 145 2.88 -12.49 -14.86
CA LEU A 145 4.03 -11.60 -14.86
C LEU A 145 5.31 -12.39 -14.56
N GLY A 146 6.42 -11.96 -15.15
CA GLY A 146 7.75 -12.47 -14.81
C GLY A 146 8.23 -11.94 -13.45
N GLY A 147 9.51 -12.18 -13.15
CA GLY A 147 10.15 -11.63 -11.97
C GLY A 147 10.12 -10.09 -11.98
N PRO A 148 10.26 -9.39 -10.83
CA PRO A 148 10.10 -7.94 -10.74
C PRO A 148 10.91 -7.12 -11.76
N ALA A 149 12.10 -7.59 -12.13
CA ALA A 149 12.97 -6.93 -13.11
C ALA A 149 12.47 -7.03 -14.57
N GLU A 150 11.60 -7.99 -14.86
CA GLU A 150 11.08 -8.28 -16.21
C GLU A 150 9.69 -7.66 -16.44
N GLN A 151 9.08 -7.10 -15.39
CA GLN A 151 7.71 -6.58 -15.45
C GLN A 151 7.65 -5.27 -16.26
N PRO A 152 6.72 -5.15 -17.23
CA PRO A 152 6.48 -3.89 -17.94
C PRO A 152 6.06 -2.76 -16.99
N ALA A 153 6.42 -1.51 -17.30
CA ALA A 153 6.23 -0.35 -16.41
C ALA A 153 4.79 -0.14 -15.88
N GLY A 154 3.75 -0.54 -16.61
CA GLY A 154 2.34 -0.49 -16.16
C GLY A 154 1.86 -1.71 -15.35
N HIS A 155 2.70 -2.72 -15.21
CA HIS A 155 2.38 -3.99 -14.56
C HIS A 155 3.29 -4.31 -13.38
N GLN A 156 4.20 -3.40 -13.03
CA GLN A 156 5.09 -3.56 -11.87
C GLN A 156 4.29 -3.70 -10.57
N LEU A 157 4.51 -4.81 -9.87
CA LEU A 157 3.92 -5.07 -8.57
C LEU A 157 4.71 -4.43 -7.42
N GLU A 158 5.92 -3.94 -7.66
CA GLU A 158 6.78 -3.37 -6.62
C GLU A 158 6.12 -2.19 -5.89
N ILE A 159 5.51 -1.26 -6.64
CA ILE A 159 4.86 -0.07 -6.06
C ILE A 159 3.68 -0.46 -5.14
N PRO A 160 2.68 -1.25 -5.59
CA PRO A 160 1.60 -1.66 -4.71
C PRO A 160 2.09 -2.56 -3.56
N SER A 161 3.06 -3.45 -3.77
CA SER A 161 3.69 -4.25 -2.72
C SER A 161 4.31 -3.36 -1.63
N LYS A 162 5.10 -2.34 -2.02
CA LYS A 162 5.70 -1.39 -1.06
C LYS A 162 4.63 -0.60 -0.31
N ALA A 163 3.58 -0.16 -0.99
CA ALA A 163 2.49 0.59 -0.36
C ALA A 163 1.78 -0.25 0.72
N VAL A 164 1.45 -1.50 0.40
CA VAL A 164 0.80 -2.45 1.33
C VAL A 164 1.72 -2.80 2.48
N MET A 165 3.00 -3.10 2.20
CA MET A 165 3.95 -3.40 3.27
C MET A 165 4.24 -2.20 4.17
N ASN A 166 4.14 -0.97 3.66
CA ASN A 166 4.20 0.22 4.52
C ASN A 166 2.97 0.33 5.42
N GLU A 167 1.78 -0.01 4.95
CA GLU A 167 0.58 -0.09 5.81
C GLU A 167 0.73 -1.16 6.90
N VAL A 168 1.22 -2.36 6.54
CA VAL A 168 1.49 -3.44 7.49
C VAL A 168 2.55 -3.02 8.52
N ARG A 169 3.65 -2.40 8.08
CA ARG A 169 4.67 -1.86 8.98
C ARG A 169 4.11 -0.79 9.90
N ASP A 170 3.26 0.10 9.39
CA ASP A 170 2.65 1.15 10.20
C ASP A 170 1.71 0.55 11.27
N LEU A 171 1.05 -0.58 11.02
CA LEU A 171 0.29 -1.31 12.05
C LEU A 171 1.19 -1.99 13.09
N LEU A 172 2.24 -2.68 12.63
CA LEU A 172 3.13 -3.45 13.50
C LEU A 172 4.11 -2.58 14.32
N ALA A 173 4.51 -1.44 13.78
CA ALA A 173 5.53 -0.56 14.34
C ALA A 173 5.33 0.89 13.85
N PRO A 174 4.28 1.60 14.32
CA PRO A 174 3.83 2.83 13.68
C PRO A 174 4.91 3.92 13.66
N GLY A 175 5.33 4.38 12.48
CA GLY A 175 6.29 5.48 12.39
C GLY A 175 7.75 5.16 12.76
N LEU A 176 8.09 3.95 13.24
CA LEU A 176 9.50 3.56 13.44
C LEU A 176 10.29 3.50 12.14
N ARG A 177 9.62 3.18 11.03
CA ARG A 177 10.25 3.20 9.71
C ARG A 177 10.82 4.57 9.33
N TYR A 178 10.33 5.66 9.93
CA TYR A 178 10.85 7.00 9.70
C TYR A 178 12.18 7.25 10.41
N LEU A 179 12.40 6.60 11.55
CA LEU A 179 13.71 6.64 12.21
C LEU A 179 14.75 5.89 11.36
N GLY A 180 14.36 4.82 10.66
CA GLY A 180 15.19 4.13 9.66
C GLY A 180 16.35 3.33 10.24
N LYS A 181 17.23 3.97 11.01
CA LYS A 181 18.34 3.38 11.78
C LYS A 181 18.42 4.09 13.14
N LEU A 182 18.99 3.41 14.13
CA LEU A 182 19.22 4.01 15.46
C LEU A 182 20.32 5.09 15.45
N ASP A 183 21.24 5.02 14.49
CA ASP A 183 22.32 6.01 14.37
C ASP A 183 21.76 7.41 14.11
N GLY A 184 22.19 8.38 14.92
CA GLY A 184 21.65 9.74 14.92
C GLY A 184 20.26 9.91 15.56
N VAL A 185 19.76 8.92 16.30
CA VAL A 185 18.53 9.05 17.10
C VAL A 185 18.86 9.64 18.48
N GLU A 186 18.25 10.79 18.78
CA GLU A 186 18.24 11.39 20.11
C GLU A 186 17.05 10.88 20.91
N LEU A 187 17.25 10.52 22.18
CA LEU A 187 16.20 10.02 23.07
C LEU A 187 16.07 10.94 24.27
N VAL A 188 14.86 11.44 24.51
CA VAL A 188 14.56 12.37 25.60
C VAL A 188 13.35 11.89 26.38
N GLU A 189 13.56 11.62 27.67
CA GLU A 189 12.48 11.33 28.61
C GLU A 189 11.61 12.56 28.84
N GLN A 190 10.29 12.35 28.90
CA GLN A 190 9.30 13.38 29.17
C GLN A 190 8.82 13.27 30.61
N GLN A 191 8.24 14.36 31.14
CA GLN A 191 7.79 14.43 32.54
C GLN A 191 6.69 13.42 32.89
N ASP A 192 5.96 12.92 31.90
CA ASP A 192 4.91 11.92 32.04
C ASP A 192 5.41 10.47 31.92
N GLY A 193 6.73 10.26 31.88
CA GLY A 193 7.37 8.95 31.72
C GLY A 193 7.37 8.42 30.28
N THR A 194 6.86 9.19 29.32
CA THR A 194 7.02 8.84 27.89
C THR A 194 8.40 9.24 27.38
N TRP A 195 8.80 8.67 26.26
CA TRP A 195 10.08 8.99 25.61
C TRP A 195 9.84 9.55 24.22
N ILE A 196 10.64 10.53 23.80
CA ILE A 196 10.64 11.02 22.43
C ILE A 196 11.97 10.62 21.79
N ALA A 197 11.88 9.84 20.72
CA ALA A 197 12.98 9.52 19.82
C ALA A 197 12.93 10.46 18.62
N THR A 198 14.01 11.20 18.38
CA THR A 198 14.09 12.18 17.29
C THR A 198 15.25 11.86 16.36
N ARG A 199 15.04 11.97 15.05
CA ARG A 199 16.11 11.91 14.03
C ARG A 199 15.90 13.02 13.01
N SER A 200 16.98 13.66 12.57
CA SER A 200 16.93 14.62 11.46
C SER A 200 17.69 14.09 10.25
N GLU A 201 17.23 14.43 9.05
CA GLU A 201 17.85 14.00 7.80
C GLU A 201 17.65 15.08 6.73
N THR A 202 18.72 15.38 5.98
CA THR A 202 18.64 16.27 4.80
C THR A 202 18.69 15.42 3.53
N THR A 203 17.70 15.61 2.68
CA THR A 203 17.56 14.93 1.37
C THR A 203 17.50 15.96 0.25
N GLU A 204 17.56 15.52 -1.00
CA GLU A 204 17.29 16.38 -2.17
C GLU A 204 15.90 17.02 -2.13
N ARG A 205 14.96 16.45 -1.36
CA ARG A 205 13.58 16.93 -1.22
C ARG A 205 13.39 17.93 -0.06
N GLY A 206 14.42 18.16 0.75
CA GLY A 206 14.33 19.02 1.93
C GLY A 206 14.95 18.40 3.18
N ALA A 207 14.91 19.18 4.26
CA ALA A 207 15.36 18.80 5.58
C ALA A 207 14.17 18.33 6.42
N TRP A 208 14.25 17.12 6.95
CA TRP A 208 13.17 16.42 7.62
C TRP A 208 13.56 16.09 9.05
N ARG A 209 12.61 16.25 9.98
CA ARG A 209 12.71 15.76 11.35
C ARG A 209 11.63 14.72 11.60
N TYR A 210 12.06 13.57 12.09
CA TYR A 210 11.21 12.46 12.47
C TYR A 210 11.15 12.42 13.99
N GLU A 211 9.95 12.42 14.56
CA GLU A 211 9.74 12.29 16.01
C GLU A 211 8.84 11.09 16.27
N VAL A 212 9.21 10.27 17.25
CA VAL A 212 8.43 9.12 17.69
C VAL A 212 8.25 9.18 19.19
N ARG A 213 7.01 9.16 19.66
CA ARG A 213 6.66 9.09 21.07
C ARG A 213 6.41 7.65 21.50
N LEU A 214 7.10 7.24 22.55
CA LEU A 214 7.12 5.90 23.10
C LEU A 214 6.56 5.91 24.52
N GLY A 215 5.87 4.84 24.93
CA GLY A 215 5.34 4.66 26.27
C GLY A 215 5.47 3.21 26.75
N TRP A 216 5.41 3.01 28.07
CA TRP A 216 5.52 1.69 28.71
C TRP A 216 4.35 1.48 29.66
N GLU A 217 3.80 0.26 29.67
CA GLU A 217 2.80 -0.12 30.68
C GLU A 217 3.43 -0.41 32.04
N SER A 218 4.65 -0.91 32.04
CA SER A 218 5.45 -1.15 33.23
C SER A 218 6.94 -1.01 32.89
N PRO A 219 7.84 -0.80 33.88
CA PRO A 219 9.27 -0.64 33.62
C PRO A 219 9.90 -1.86 32.94
N SER A 220 9.33 -3.05 33.18
CA SER A 220 9.75 -4.33 32.60
C SER A 220 8.83 -4.80 31.46
N GLY A 221 7.80 -4.03 31.12
CA GLY A 221 6.80 -4.37 30.12
C GLY A 221 7.27 -4.06 28.70
N PRO A 222 6.57 -4.57 27.68
CA PRO A 222 6.88 -4.22 26.30
C PRO A 222 6.63 -2.72 26.10
N GLY A 223 7.61 -2.03 25.51
CA GLY A 223 7.43 -0.67 25.02
C GLY A 223 6.34 -0.62 23.95
N ARG A 224 5.72 0.54 23.83
CA ARG A 224 4.65 0.83 22.87
C ARG A 224 4.92 2.15 22.19
N LEU A 225 4.46 2.25 20.95
CA LEU A 225 4.59 3.47 20.18
C LEU A 225 3.26 4.17 20.07
N LEU A 226 3.18 5.36 20.64
CA LEU A 226 1.95 6.13 20.75
C LEU A 226 1.73 7.04 19.54
N GLU A 227 2.80 7.67 19.05
CA GLU A 227 2.72 8.66 17.99
C GLU A 227 4.02 8.71 17.17
N GLY A 228 3.90 8.94 15.86
CA GLY A 228 5.01 9.27 14.98
C GLY A 228 4.70 10.51 14.14
N LYS A 229 5.70 11.37 13.92
CA LYS A 229 5.59 12.59 13.11
C LYS A 229 6.72 12.69 12.10
N VAL A 230 6.39 13.23 10.94
CA VAL A 230 7.33 13.71 9.93
C VAL A 230 7.13 15.22 9.81
N ILE A 231 8.19 15.97 10.08
CA ILE A 231 8.18 17.42 10.20
C ILE A 231 9.12 17.99 9.15
N ASP A 232 8.63 18.91 8.33
CA ASP A 232 9.46 19.70 7.43
C ASP A 232 10.21 20.76 8.26
N GLN A 233 11.53 20.73 8.25
CA GLN A 233 12.34 21.64 9.06
C GLN A 233 12.37 23.07 8.50
N ALA A 234 12.00 23.28 7.24
CA ALA A 234 12.03 24.61 6.63
C ALA A 234 10.93 25.53 7.20
N ASN A 235 9.75 24.98 7.49
CA ASN A 235 8.59 25.71 8.01
C ASN A 235 8.13 25.21 9.39
N GLY A 236 8.60 24.05 9.85
CA GLY A 236 8.16 23.40 11.08
C GLY A 236 6.83 22.66 10.96
N ASP A 237 6.31 22.47 9.74
CA ASP A 237 5.00 21.86 9.53
C ASP A 237 5.04 20.34 9.70
N VAL A 238 4.04 19.79 10.40
CA VAL A 238 3.83 18.34 10.47
C VAL A 238 3.21 17.87 9.16
N VAL A 239 4.02 17.28 8.29
CA VAL A 239 3.60 16.78 6.97
C VAL A 239 2.81 15.48 7.10
N GLN A 240 3.25 14.61 8.00
CA GLN A 240 2.57 13.36 8.29
C GLN A 240 2.60 13.06 9.78
N ARG A 241 1.49 12.54 10.29
CA ARG A 241 1.37 12.07 11.67
C ARG A 241 0.65 10.73 11.70
N VAL A 242 1.14 9.82 12.52
CA VAL A 242 0.52 8.53 12.82
C VAL A 242 0.28 8.44 14.31
N VAL A 243 -0.93 8.06 14.72
CA VAL A 243 -1.35 7.97 16.12
C VAL A 243 -1.92 6.59 16.36
N ALA A 244 -1.27 5.81 17.22
CA ALA A 244 -1.79 4.54 17.72
C ALA A 244 -2.72 4.83 18.90
N ARG A 245 -3.92 4.25 18.88
CA ARG A 245 -4.89 4.45 19.98
C ARG A 245 -4.89 3.32 20.98
N ASP A 246 -4.97 2.09 20.48
CA ASP A 246 -4.98 0.89 21.30
C ASP A 246 -3.94 -0.12 20.77
N PHE A 247 -3.64 -1.12 21.60
CA PHE A 247 -2.62 -2.12 21.35
C PHE A 247 -3.19 -3.51 21.58
N VAL A 248 -3.04 -4.37 20.58
CA VAL A 248 -3.51 -5.76 20.63
C VAL A 248 -2.30 -6.68 20.72
N SER A 249 -2.29 -7.55 21.72
CA SER A 249 -1.31 -8.63 21.81
C SER A 249 -1.68 -9.73 20.82
N VAL A 250 -0.71 -10.17 20.02
CA VAL A 250 -0.91 -11.19 18.99
C VAL A 250 -0.04 -12.40 19.29
N ASN A 251 -0.66 -13.58 19.33
CA ASN A 251 0.07 -14.83 19.52
C ASN A 251 1.07 -15.07 18.37
N GLY A 252 2.31 -15.39 18.73
CA GLY A 252 3.39 -15.60 17.75
C GLY A 252 4.11 -14.32 17.32
N PHE A 253 3.69 -13.15 17.81
CA PHE A 253 4.38 -11.88 17.60
C PHE A 253 4.91 -11.37 18.94
N ALA A 254 6.18 -10.96 18.96
CA ALA A 254 6.82 -10.47 20.18
C ALA A 254 6.37 -9.05 20.57
N SER A 255 5.73 -8.33 19.64
CA SER A 255 5.27 -6.96 19.82
C SER A 255 3.74 -6.88 19.89
N THR A 256 3.24 -5.82 20.53
CA THR A 256 1.85 -5.43 20.41
C THR A 256 1.62 -4.72 19.09
N VAL A 257 0.43 -4.89 18.50
CA VAL A 257 0.07 -4.28 17.21
C VAL A 257 -0.88 -3.11 17.47
N ALA A 258 -0.62 -1.96 16.84
CA ALA A 258 -1.48 -0.79 16.97
C ALA A 258 -2.78 -1.00 16.19
N SER A 259 -3.92 -0.83 16.86
CA SER A 259 -5.24 -0.91 16.22
C SER A 259 -6.32 -0.28 17.11
N PRO A 260 -6.98 0.81 16.69
CA PRO A 260 -6.84 1.49 15.41
C PRO A 260 -5.61 2.40 15.35
N LEU A 261 -5.09 2.57 14.13
CA LEU A 261 -4.05 3.51 13.76
C LEU A 261 -4.64 4.64 12.92
N LEU A 262 -4.59 5.87 13.42
CA LEU A 262 -4.98 7.06 12.66
C LEU A 262 -3.77 7.64 11.93
N MET A 263 -3.92 7.90 10.63
CA MET A 263 -2.93 8.62 9.82
C MET A 263 -3.50 9.96 9.37
N GLU A 264 -2.73 11.01 9.61
CA GLU A 264 -3.01 12.40 9.25
C GLU A 264 -1.96 12.90 8.26
N TYR A 265 -2.38 13.66 7.24
CA TYR A 265 -1.49 14.41 6.35
C TYR A 265 -1.77 15.89 6.52
N LYS A 266 -0.73 16.68 6.81
CA LYS A 266 -0.87 18.12 7.08
C LYS A 266 -1.99 18.41 8.10
N VAL A 267 -2.03 17.63 9.18
CA VAL A 267 -3.03 17.74 10.29
C VAL A 267 -4.48 17.38 9.87
N VAL A 268 -4.70 16.92 8.63
CA VAL A 268 -6.01 16.43 8.18
C VAL A 268 -6.05 14.91 8.31
N PRO A 269 -7.02 14.33 9.04
CA PRO A 269 -7.26 12.89 9.05
C PRO A 269 -7.41 12.37 7.63
N ALA A 270 -6.57 11.41 7.26
CA ALA A 270 -6.55 10.85 5.91
C ALA A 270 -7.12 9.44 5.90
N ARG A 271 -6.73 8.61 6.85
CA ARG A 271 -7.20 7.23 6.97
C ARG A 271 -7.06 6.68 8.38
N VAL A 272 -7.88 5.68 8.69
CA VAL A 272 -7.77 4.83 9.87
C VAL A 272 -7.51 3.40 9.42
N SER A 273 -6.46 2.77 9.93
CA SER A 273 -6.18 1.35 9.72
C SER A 273 -6.53 0.59 11.00
N SER A 274 -7.29 -0.50 10.90
CA SER A 274 -7.66 -1.34 12.05
C SER A 274 -7.29 -2.80 11.75
N LEU A 275 -6.51 -3.39 12.64
CA LEU A 275 -6.20 -4.82 12.60
C LEU A 275 -7.48 -5.64 12.84
N GLU A 276 -7.71 -6.64 12.01
CA GLU A 276 -8.77 -7.64 12.21
C GLU A 276 -8.18 -8.95 12.75
N SER A 277 -7.12 -9.45 12.11
CA SER A 277 -6.42 -10.67 12.54
C SER A 277 -4.99 -10.69 12.04
N ILE A 278 -4.15 -11.45 12.73
CA ILE A 278 -2.81 -11.79 12.24
C ILE A 278 -2.42 -13.16 12.81
N GLU A 279 -1.97 -14.03 11.93
CA GLU A 279 -1.69 -15.43 12.24
C GLU A 279 -0.43 -15.90 11.51
N PRO A 280 0.38 -16.80 12.09
CA PRO A 280 1.47 -17.43 11.39
C PRO A 280 0.93 -18.29 10.24
N ILE A 281 1.68 -18.38 9.14
CA ILE A 281 1.35 -19.30 8.03
C ILE A 281 2.50 -20.25 7.76
N ASP A 282 2.16 -21.47 7.37
CA ASP A 282 3.16 -22.44 6.93
C ASP A 282 3.49 -22.30 5.43
N ALA A 283 4.49 -23.04 4.98
CA ALA A 283 4.94 -23.00 3.59
C ALA A 283 3.93 -23.64 2.63
N ALA A 284 3.13 -24.61 3.08
CA ALA A 284 2.16 -25.29 2.25
C ALA A 284 0.95 -24.39 1.98
N GLU A 285 0.45 -23.70 3.00
CA GLU A 285 -0.57 -22.69 2.89
C GLU A 285 -0.11 -21.54 2.00
N PHE A 286 1.10 -20.99 2.22
CA PHE A 286 1.61 -19.89 1.41
C PHE A 286 1.67 -20.27 -0.08
N ARG A 287 2.24 -21.45 -0.41
CA ARG A 287 2.26 -21.95 -1.80
C ARG A 287 0.86 -22.13 -2.39
N ARG A 288 -0.08 -22.66 -1.60
CA ARG A 288 -1.46 -22.87 -2.03
C ARG A 288 -2.13 -21.53 -2.38
N VAL A 289 -1.97 -20.51 -1.55
CA VAL A 289 -2.63 -19.21 -1.78
C VAL A 289 -1.90 -18.38 -2.82
N THR A 290 -0.60 -18.58 -3.10
CA THR A 290 0.09 -17.86 -4.17
C THR A 290 0.03 -18.54 -5.52
N ALA A 291 -0.49 -19.77 -5.57
CA ALA A 291 -0.67 -20.51 -6.82
C ALA A 291 -1.54 -19.71 -7.80
N MET A 292 -1.08 -19.67 -9.04
CA MET A 292 -1.77 -18.98 -10.12
C MET A 292 -3.01 -19.79 -10.55
N PRO A 293 -4.22 -19.21 -10.53
CA PRO A 293 -5.39 -19.90 -11.06
C PRO A 293 -5.31 -20.06 -12.58
N ALA A 294 -5.92 -21.13 -13.12
CA ALA A 294 -6.13 -21.27 -14.56
C ALA A 294 -7.25 -20.34 -15.06
N PHE A 295 -7.38 -20.18 -16.38
CA PHE A 295 -8.37 -19.28 -17.01
C PHE A 295 -9.83 -19.53 -16.57
N ASP A 296 -10.17 -20.81 -16.37
CA ASP A 296 -11.43 -21.31 -15.80
C ASP A 296 -11.13 -22.20 -14.59
N GLY A 297 -10.25 -21.71 -13.73
CA GLY A 297 -9.68 -22.47 -12.62
C GLY A 297 -10.34 -22.22 -11.27
N GLU A 298 -9.69 -22.76 -10.26
CA GLU A 298 -9.98 -22.49 -8.87
C GLU A 298 -8.83 -21.64 -8.29
N ASP A 299 -9.20 -20.58 -7.58
CA ASP A 299 -8.31 -19.80 -6.74
C ASP A 299 -8.56 -20.16 -5.27
N ALA A 300 -7.49 -20.34 -4.49
CA ALA A 300 -7.59 -20.82 -3.12
C ALA A 300 -8.39 -19.91 -2.17
N ILE A 301 -8.57 -18.63 -2.52
CA ILE A 301 -9.31 -17.64 -1.72
C ILE A 301 -10.70 -17.37 -2.31
N ARG A 302 -10.80 -17.30 -3.63
CA ARG A 302 -12.03 -16.94 -4.35
C ARG A 302 -12.90 -18.14 -4.74
N GLY A 303 -12.36 -19.36 -4.69
CA GLY A 303 -13.00 -20.53 -5.28
C GLY A 303 -12.95 -20.46 -6.81
N LYS A 304 -14.03 -20.86 -7.48
CA LYS A 304 -14.07 -20.87 -8.95
C LYS A 304 -13.99 -19.44 -9.51
N VAL A 305 -13.04 -19.22 -10.42
CA VAL A 305 -12.84 -17.95 -11.12
C VAL A 305 -12.90 -18.17 -12.64
N THR A 306 -13.44 -17.19 -13.34
CA THR A 306 -13.51 -17.16 -14.81
C THR A 306 -13.20 -15.75 -15.27
N PHE A 307 -12.27 -15.62 -16.21
CA PHE A 307 -11.86 -14.32 -16.74
C PHE A 307 -12.44 -14.08 -18.13
N ALA A 308 -12.66 -12.80 -18.45
CA ALA A 308 -12.89 -12.37 -19.82
C ALA A 308 -11.56 -12.32 -20.61
N GLN A 309 -10.45 -12.08 -19.92
CA GLN A 309 -9.13 -11.96 -20.52
C GLN A 309 -8.03 -12.46 -19.58
N LEU A 310 -7.09 -13.23 -20.12
CA LEU A 310 -5.81 -13.54 -19.50
C LEU A 310 -4.71 -13.04 -20.41
N THR A 311 -3.78 -12.29 -19.83
CA THR A 311 -2.63 -11.74 -20.53
C THR A 311 -1.38 -12.27 -19.86
N ASP A 312 -0.58 -13.03 -20.60
CA ASP A 312 0.71 -13.48 -20.12
C ASP A 312 1.80 -12.54 -20.61
N LEU A 313 2.43 -11.87 -19.64
CA LEU A 313 3.57 -10.98 -19.81
C LEU A 313 4.83 -11.55 -19.14
N SER A 314 4.83 -12.84 -18.76
CA SER A 314 6.00 -13.49 -18.15
C SER A 314 7.07 -13.87 -19.16
N SER A 315 6.68 -14.05 -20.43
CA SER A 315 7.58 -14.28 -21.55
C SER A 315 7.95 -13.00 -22.29
N LYS A 316 9.03 -13.05 -23.10
CA LYS A 316 9.41 -11.97 -24.02
C LYS A 316 8.35 -11.66 -25.07
N GLU A 317 7.59 -12.68 -25.46
CA GLU A 317 6.47 -12.57 -26.40
C GLU A 317 5.18 -12.68 -25.58
N PRO A 318 4.42 -11.59 -25.42
CA PRO A 318 3.16 -11.62 -24.70
C PRO A 318 2.15 -12.54 -25.39
N SER A 319 1.38 -13.29 -24.60
CA SER A 319 0.25 -14.07 -25.11
C SER A 319 -1.06 -13.59 -24.49
N PHE A 320 -2.16 -13.72 -25.24
CA PHE A 320 -3.47 -13.27 -24.82
C PHE A 320 -4.48 -14.37 -25.04
N VAL A 321 -5.26 -14.66 -24.00
CA VAL A 321 -6.42 -15.53 -24.06
C VAL A 321 -7.65 -14.67 -23.79
N ILE A 322 -8.60 -14.63 -24.72
CA ILE A 322 -9.82 -13.84 -24.59
C ILE A 322 -11.03 -14.76 -24.72
N ARG A 323 -12.01 -14.53 -23.84
CA ARG A 323 -13.36 -15.06 -23.97
C ARG A 323 -14.22 -14.06 -24.72
N ASP A 324 -14.84 -14.50 -25.82
CA ASP A 324 -15.74 -13.64 -26.57
C ASP A 324 -17.15 -13.57 -25.95
N LYS A 325 -18.07 -12.87 -26.63
CA LYS A 325 -19.46 -12.70 -26.16
C LYS A 325 -20.28 -14.00 -26.19
N ASN A 326 -19.85 -15.00 -26.96
CA ASN A 326 -20.49 -16.31 -27.03
C ASN A 326 -19.95 -17.26 -25.95
N GLY A 327 -18.88 -16.86 -25.26
CA GLY A 327 -18.21 -17.66 -24.24
C GLY A 327 -17.07 -18.50 -24.80
N ASP A 328 -16.77 -18.39 -26.10
CA ASP A 328 -15.69 -19.12 -26.76
C ASP A 328 -14.33 -18.52 -26.39
N VAL A 329 -13.37 -19.39 -26.11
CA VAL A 329 -12.01 -19.01 -25.71
C VAL A 329 -11.10 -19.06 -26.93
N ARG A 330 -10.39 -17.97 -27.21
CA ARG A 330 -9.42 -17.88 -28.30
C ARG A 330 -8.09 -17.30 -27.83
N ASN A 331 -7.01 -17.81 -28.41
CA ASN A 331 -5.70 -17.19 -28.31
C ASN A 331 -5.63 -16.06 -29.33
N LEU A 332 -5.22 -14.87 -28.90
CA LEU A 332 -4.86 -13.79 -29.81
C LEU A 332 -3.35 -13.74 -29.92
N ASP A 333 -2.86 -13.91 -31.15
CA ASP A 333 -1.48 -13.62 -31.47
C ASP A 333 -1.31 -12.09 -31.62
N PHE A 334 -0.22 -11.53 -31.08
CA PHE A 334 0.07 -10.11 -31.22
C PHE A 334 0.21 -9.73 -32.70
N ALA A 335 0.65 -10.66 -33.54
CA ALA A 335 0.75 -10.49 -34.99
C ALA A 335 -0.61 -10.17 -35.64
N ASP A 336 -1.72 -10.66 -35.08
CA ASP A 336 -3.07 -10.45 -35.59
C ASP A 336 -3.68 -9.11 -35.14
N THR A 337 -3.00 -8.39 -34.24
CA THR A 337 -3.43 -7.05 -33.83
C THR A 337 -2.97 -6.00 -34.85
N ARG A 338 -3.79 -4.97 -35.07
CA ARG A 338 -3.48 -3.85 -36.00
C ARG A 338 -2.11 -3.21 -35.70
N GLU A 339 -1.76 -3.08 -34.43
CA GLU A 339 -0.46 -2.56 -34.00
C GLU A 339 0.71 -3.50 -34.33
N GLY A 340 0.51 -4.82 -34.27
CA GLY A 340 1.49 -5.81 -34.70
C GLY A 340 1.78 -5.72 -36.19
N HIS A 341 0.73 -5.59 -37.00
CA HIS A 341 0.85 -5.47 -38.46
C HIS A 341 1.55 -4.16 -38.87
N ASP A 342 1.24 -3.04 -38.20
CA ASP A 342 1.83 -1.73 -38.48
C ASP A 342 3.31 -1.65 -38.07
N ARG A 343 3.72 -2.29 -36.95
CA ARG A 343 5.13 -2.35 -36.53
C ARG A 343 6.02 -3.08 -37.53
N GLY A 344 5.53 -4.18 -38.11
CA GLY A 344 6.24 -4.91 -39.17
C GLY A 344 6.46 -4.04 -40.41
N MET A 345 5.42 -3.33 -40.85
CA MET A 345 5.49 -2.43 -42.00
C MET A 345 6.44 -1.25 -41.75
N LEU A 346 6.34 -0.61 -40.57
CA LEU A 346 7.19 0.51 -40.17
C LEU A 346 8.66 0.12 -40.07
N ARG A 347 8.97 -1.09 -39.57
CA ARG A 347 10.33 -1.60 -39.52
C ARG A 347 10.91 -1.81 -40.93
N THR A 348 10.12 -2.35 -41.85
CA THR A 348 10.52 -2.52 -43.25
C THR A 348 10.73 -1.17 -43.95
N LEU A 349 9.84 -0.20 -43.74
CA LEU A 349 10.00 1.17 -44.22
C LEU A 349 11.28 1.83 -43.67
N GLY A 350 11.53 1.70 -42.37
CA GLY A 350 12.72 2.24 -41.72
C GLY A 350 14.02 1.69 -42.30
N TRP A 351 14.12 0.37 -42.50
CA TRP A 351 15.28 -0.25 -43.16
C TRP A 351 15.41 0.17 -44.62
N GLY A 352 14.30 0.31 -45.34
CA GLY A 352 14.29 0.83 -46.71
C GLY A 352 14.85 2.25 -46.80
N THR A 353 14.42 3.14 -45.90
CA THR A 353 14.92 4.53 -45.83
C THR A 353 16.40 4.58 -45.46
N ALA A 354 16.85 3.77 -44.48
CA ALA A 354 18.26 3.70 -44.11
C ALA A 354 19.14 3.22 -45.28
N GLY A 355 18.69 2.18 -46.00
CA GLY A 355 19.38 1.70 -47.21
C GLY A 355 19.47 2.76 -48.29
N ALA A 356 18.37 3.47 -48.56
CA ALA A 356 18.34 4.57 -49.53
C ALA A 356 19.31 5.72 -49.16
N LEU A 357 19.40 6.07 -47.88
CA LEU A 357 20.35 7.07 -47.38
C LEU A 357 21.80 6.64 -47.58
N VAL A 358 22.13 5.37 -47.31
CA VAL A 358 23.48 4.84 -47.55
C VAL A 358 23.84 4.90 -49.02
N VAL A 359 22.93 4.49 -49.92
CA VAL A 359 23.16 4.57 -51.38
C VAL A 359 23.35 6.01 -51.83
N LEU A 360 22.53 6.94 -51.34
CA LEU A 360 22.64 8.37 -51.63
C LEU A 360 24.01 8.92 -51.17
N LEU A 361 24.46 8.57 -49.97
CA LEU A 361 25.76 8.97 -49.44
C LEU A 361 26.93 8.42 -50.27
N VAL A 362 26.84 7.17 -50.72
CA VAL A 362 27.84 6.55 -51.62
C VAL A 362 27.89 7.30 -52.96
N LEU A 363 26.73 7.60 -53.55
CA LEU A 363 26.65 8.35 -54.82
C LEU A 363 27.23 9.76 -54.68
N LEU A 364 26.91 10.48 -53.60
CA LEU A 364 27.48 11.79 -53.30
C LEU A 364 29.00 11.73 -53.12
N ARG A 365 29.52 10.65 -52.54
CA ARG A 365 30.96 10.43 -52.38
C ARG A 365 31.65 10.18 -53.72
N VAL A 366 31.09 9.33 -54.58
CA VAL A 366 31.65 9.04 -55.92
C VAL A 366 31.68 10.30 -56.78
N ARG A 367 30.59 11.09 -56.75
CA ARG A 367 30.49 12.35 -57.52
C ARG A 367 31.45 13.44 -57.05
N ARG A 368 31.97 13.38 -55.81
CA ARG A 368 33.01 14.29 -55.31
C ARG A 368 34.43 13.84 -55.67
N ALA A 369 34.60 12.55 -55.99
CA ALA A 369 35.90 11.97 -56.35
C ALA A 369 36.16 11.95 -57.86
N SER A 370 35.13 12.25 -58.67
CA SER A 370 35.20 12.52 -60.10
C SER A 370 35.08 14.02 -60.33
#